data_AF-A0A3D1CZE1-F1
#
_entry.id   AF-A0A3D1CZE1-F1
#
_cell.length_a   1.000
_cell.length_b   1.000
_cell.length_c   1.000
_cell.angle_alpha   90.00
_cell.angle_beta   90.00
_cell.angle_gamma   90.00
#
_symmetry.space_group_name_H-M   'P 1'
#
loop_
_entity.id
_entity.type
_entity.pdbx_description
1 polymer ?
#
loop_
_entity_poly.entity_id
_entity_poly.type
_entity_poly.pdbx_seq_one_letter_code
_entity_poly.pdbx_strand_id
1 'polypeptide(L)'
;TEAMLGDTLLLQLKLVENEHFKLLYTDYGDSPNRFYPDDNKDFANNHNAAFHNIYLYDVPTKPKGWWGRQFGTFSGKKWRLMMQVTGTKIEDYDNILTTMPMSRADALSEKFARYLLEQAKSKETAVIDEDGTMMYVSYVTTLGGSSAWSAGTKPEDYYK
;
A
#
# COMPACT_ATOMS: atom_id res chain seq x y z
N THR A 1 -9.43 -14.69 -3.37
CA THR A 1 -8.86 -15.64 -4.35
C THR A 1 -7.41 -15.27 -4.55
N GLU A 2 -6.49 -16.24 -4.57
CA GLU A 2 -5.04 -15.98 -4.76
C GLU A 2 -4.73 -15.22 -6.06
N ALA A 3 -5.61 -15.30 -7.06
CA ALA A 3 -5.50 -14.63 -8.35
C ALA A 3 -5.50 -13.09 -8.30
N MET A 4 -5.81 -12.45 -7.15
CA MET A 4 -5.78 -10.99 -7.00
C MET A 4 -4.57 -10.47 -6.22
N LEU A 5 -3.83 -11.34 -5.53
CA LEU A 5 -2.79 -10.93 -4.58
C LEU A 5 -1.70 -10.09 -5.27
N GLY A 6 -1.72 -8.79 -5.03
CA GLY A 6 -0.73 -7.86 -5.56
C GLY A 6 -0.95 -7.44 -7.02
N ASP A 7 -2.17 -7.62 -7.55
CA ASP A 7 -2.52 -7.22 -8.91
C ASP A 7 -3.64 -6.15 -8.94
N THR A 8 -3.77 -5.47 -10.07
CA THR A 8 -4.92 -4.60 -10.38
C THR A 8 -5.82 -5.33 -11.36
N LEU A 9 -7.03 -5.67 -10.93
CA LEU A 9 -8.03 -6.20 -11.85
C LEU A 9 -8.80 -5.05 -12.52
N LEU A 10 -8.96 -5.15 -13.83
CA LEU A 10 -9.89 -4.33 -14.60
C LEU A 10 -11.15 -5.13 -14.91
N LEU A 11 -12.28 -4.69 -14.36
CA LEU A 11 -13.60 -5.11 -14.82
C LEU A 11 -14.12 -4.09 -15.83
N GLN A 12 -14.33 -4.50 -17.06
CA GLN A 12 -14.96 -3.65 -18.08
C GLN A 12 -16.40 -4.08 -18.32
N LEU A 13 -17.32 -3.12 -18.24
CA LEU A 13 -18.73 -3.29 -18.55
C LEU A 13 -19.04 -2.58 -19.87
N LYS A 14 -19.90 -3.17 -20.70
CA LYS A 14 -20.41 -2.54 -21.92
C LYS A 14 -21.93 -2.40 -21.83
N LEU A 15 -22.43 -1.18 -21.96
CA LEU A 15 -23.84 -0.92 -22.15
C LEU A 15 -24.27 -1.36 -23.55
N VAL A 16 -25.35 -2.12 -23.63
CA VAL A 16 -25.93 -2.61 -24.89
C VAL A 16 -27.34 -2.05 -25.00
N GLU A 17 -27.61 -1.36 -26.11
CA GLU A 17 -28.94 -0.85 -26.40
C GLU A 17 -29.97 -1.98 -26.53
N ASN A 18 -31.21 -1.68 -26.17
CA ASN A 18 -32.35 -2.56 -26.41
C ASN A 18 -33.63 -1.72 -26.63
N GLU A 19 -34.80 -2.37 -26.62
CA GLU A 19 -36.10 -1.72 -26.81
C GLU A 19 -36.49 -0.76 -25.68
N HIS A 20 -35.86 -0.86 -24.50
CA HIS A 20 -36.13 -0.05 -23.31
C HIS A 20 -35.00 0.93 -22.97
N PHE A 21 -33.85 0.83 -23.62
CA PHE A 21 -32.67 1.64 -23.32
C PHE A 21 -31.93 2.04 -24.60
N LYS A 22 -31.62 3.34 -24.70
CA LYS A 22 -30.79 3.92 -25.77
C LYS A 22 -29.55 4.56 -25.18
N LEU A 23 -28.42 4.32 -25.83
CA LEU A 23 -27.14 4.92 -25.49
C LEU A 23 -27.08 6.29 -26.17
N LEU A 24 -27.37 7.32 -25.38
CA LEU A 24 -27.52 8.69 -25.90
C LEU A 24 -26.20 9.38 -26.24
N TYR A 25 -25.08 8.88 -25.70
CA TYR A 25 -23.76 9.47 -25.88
C TYR A 25 -22.80 8.41 -26.41
N THR A 26 -21.99 8.79 -27.39
CA THR A 26 -20.95 7.92 -27.96
C THR A 26 -19.57 8.24 -27.42
N ASP A 27 -19.36 9.46 -26.92
CA ASP A 27 -18.15 9.90 -26.23
C ASP A 27 -18.46 10.32 -24.78
N TYR A 28 -17.58 9.98 -23.84
CA TYR A 28 -17.68 10.39 -22.43
C TYR A 28 -17.73 11.92 -22.24
N GLY A 29 -17.23 12.69 -23.21
CA GLY A 29 -17.25 14.16 -23.20
C GLY A 29 -18.54 14.82 -23.69
N ASP A 30 -19.49 14.06 -24.24
CA ASP A 30 -20.68 14.60 -24.93
C ASP A 30 -21.79 15.08 -23.97
N SER A 31 -21.67 14.79 -22.66
CA SER A 31 -22.67 15.19 -21.67
C SER A 31 -22.74 16.73 -21.51
N PRO A 32 -23.94 17.33 -21.54
CA PRO A 32 -24.13 18.78 -21.36
C PRO A 32 -23.76 19.27 -19.96
N ASN A 33 -23.76 18.37 -18.97
CA ASN A 33 -23.32 18.65 -17.60
C ASN A 33 -21.90 18.10 -17.41
N ARG A 34 -20.89 18.95 -17.59
CA ARG A 34 -19.49 18.61 -17.32
C ARG A 34 -19.26 18.44 -15.82
N PHE A 35 -19.39 17.22 -15.33
CA PHE A 35 -18.63 16.79 -14.17
C PHE A 35 -17.23 16.50 -14.69
N TYR A 36 -16.26 17.36 -14.39
CA TYR A 36 -14.86 17.08 -14.71
C TYR A 36 -14.36 16.05 -13.68
N PRO A 37 -14.17 14.77 -14.01
CA PRO A 37 -13.26 13.96 -13.21
C PRO A 37 -11.86 14.56 -13.35
N ASP A 38 -11.06 14.49 -12.28
CA ASP A 38 -9.63 14.79 -12.39
C ASP A 38 -9.05 13.92 -13.52
N ASP A 39 -8.41 14.56 -14.50
CA ASP A 39 -7.88 13.90 -15.70
C ASP A 39 -6.86 12.83 -15.28
N ASN A 40 -7.27 11.56 -15.33
CA ASN A 40 -6.40 10.44 -15.03
C ASN A 40 -6.07 9.71 -16.33
N LYS A 41 -4.87 9.99 -16.85
CA LYS A 41 -4.36 9.45 -18.11
C LYS A 41 -4.28 7.92 -18.14
N ASP A 42 -4.22 7.27 -16.98
CA ASP A 42 -4.19 5.81 -16.89
C ASP A 42 -5.59 5.19 -17.08
N PHE A 43 -6.66 5.98 -16.85
CA PHE A 43 -8.06 5.54 -16.87
C PHE A 43 -8.91 6.18 -17.97
N ALA A 44 -8.42 7.26 -18.59
CA ALA A 44 -9.13 8.01 -19.63
C ALA A 44 -8.94 7.46 -21.05
N ASN A 45 -8.30 6.29 -21.24
CA ASN A 45 -7.92 5.83 -22.58
C ASN A 45 -9.07 5.30 -23.46
N ASN A 46 -10.27 5.06 -22.90
CA ASN A 46 -11.45 4.66 -23.67
C ASN A 46 -12.55 5.71 -23.54
N HIS A 47 -12.69 6.52 -24.58
CA HIS A 47 -13.68 7.61 -24.64
C HIS A 47 -15.08 7.11 -25.01
N ASN A 48 -15.25 5.84 -25.39
CA ASN A 48 -16.57 5.32 -25.76
C ASN A 48 -17.46 5.20 -24.52
N ALA A 49 -18.53 6.01 -24.47
CA ALA A 49 -19.45 6.08 -23.35
C ALA A 49 -20.26 4.79 -23.10
N ALA A 50 -20.21 3.81 -24.00
CA ALA A 50 -20.75 2.47 -23.75
C ALA A 50 -19.89 1.67 -22.76
N PHE A 51 -18.59 1.96 -22.64
CA PHE A 51 -17.64 1.12 -21.92
C PHE A 51 -17.25 1.73 -20.59
N HIS A 52 -17.55 1.06 -19.49
CA HIS A 52 -17.22 1.51 -18.13
C HIS A 52 -16.13 0.62 -17.55
N ASN A 53 -14.99 1.22 -17.21
CA ASN A 53 -13.87 0.54 -16.58
C ASN A 53 -13.97 0.70 -15.06
N ILE A 54 -13.96 -0.41 -14.34
CA ILE A 54 -13.89 -0.46 -12.88
C ILE A 54 -12.54 -1.09 -12.51
N TYR A 55 -11.67 -0.30 -11.87
CA TYR A 55 -10.37 -0.75 -11.41
C TYR A 55 -10.46 -1.22 -9.95
N LEU A 56 -10.07 -2.46 -9.71
CA LEU A 56 -10.06 -3.11 -8.41
C LEU A 56 -8.60 -3.32 -8.00
N TYR A 57 -8.11 -2.53 -7.06
CA TYR A 57 -6.73 -2.63 -6.58
C TYR A 57 -6.64 -3.58 -5.39
N ASP A 58 -5.79 -4.60 -5.49
CA ASP A 58 -5.25 -5.33 -4.33
C ASP A 58 -3.76 -5.01 -4.12
N VAL A 59 -3.34 -3.84 -4.62
CA VAL A 59 -2.03 -3.26 -4.35
C VAL A 59 -2.22 -2.12 -3.34
N PRO A 60 -1.79 -2.29 -2.08
CA PRO A 60 -1.83 -1.21 -1.12
C PRO A 60 -0.91 -0.08 -1.59
N THR A 61 -1.49 1.10 -1.81
CA THR A 61 -0.71 2.32 -2.04
C THR A 61 -0.20 2.84 -0.70
N LYS A 62 0.90 3.60 -0.75
CA LYS A 62 1.47 4.21 0.46
C LYS A 62 0.40 5.07 1.14
N PRO A 63 -0.02 4.77 2.38
CA PRO A 63 -1.08 5.52 3.03
C PRO A 63 -0.57 6.92 3.40
N LYS A 64 -1.48 7.89 3.47
CA LYS A 64 -1.12 9.29 3.80
C LYS A 64 -0.51 9.42 5.20
N GLY A 65 -0.89 8.55 6.13
CA GLY A 65 -0.34 8.41 7.48
C GLY A 65 1.00 7.67 7.57
N TRP A 66 1.69 7.43 6.45
CA TRP A 66 3.00 6.76 6.47
C TRP A 66 4.12 7.72 6.89
N TRP A 67 4.63 7.54 8.11
CA TRP A 67 5.78 8.28 8.60
C TRP A 67 7.10 7.68 8.11
N GLY A 68 7.66 8.22 7.03
CA GLY A 68 8.92 7.73 6.48
C GLY A 68 10.09 7.72 7.48
N ARG A 69 10.11 8.66 8.44
CA ARG A 69 11.12 8.68 9.50
C ARG A 69 10.98 7.52 10.49
N GLN A 70 9.76 7.13 10.84
CA GLN A 70 9.49 6.06 11.79
C GLN A 70 9.49 4.69 11.13
N PHE A 71 8.87 4.57 9.96
CA PHE A 71 8.60 3.28 9.31
C PHE A 71 9.56 2.96 8.15
N GLY A 72 10.42 3.91 7.77
CA GLY A 72 11.32 3.78 6.63
C GLY A 72 10.61 3.80 5.28
N THR A 73 11.26 3.24 4.27
CA THR A 73 10.69 3.07 2.92
C THR A 73 9.42 2.23 2.99
N PHE A 74 8.37 2.66 2.29
CA PHE A 74 7.12 1.92 2.20
C PHE A 74 7.26 0.70 1.29
N SER A 75 6.69 -0.41 1.72
CA SER A 75 6.38 -1.58 0.89
C SER A 75 5.05 -2.16 1.32
N GLY A 76 4.34 -2.82 0.39
CA GLY A 76 3.04 -3.42 0.70
C GLY A 76 3.18 -4.54 1.73
N LYS A 77 4.22 -5.36 1.59
CA LYS A 77 4.60 -6.42 2.54
C LYS A 77 4.83 -5.89 3.94
N LYS A 78 5.61 -4.80 4.10
CA LYS A 78 5.88 -4.19 5.40
C LYS A 78 4.60 -3.71 6.06
N TRP A 79 3.78 -2.96 5.33
CA TRP A 79 2.57 -2.39 5.91
C TRP A 79 1.58 -3.48 6.36
N ARG A 80 1.39 -4.53 5.55
CA ARG A 80 0.56 -5.69 5.94
C ARG A 80 1.08 -6.37 7.21
N LEU A 81 2.38 -6.64 7.29
CA LEU A 81 2.97 -7.28 8.47
C LEU A 81 2.92 -6.38 9.71
N MET A 82 3.14 -5.07 9.54
CA MET A 82 2.97 -4.08 10.61
C MET A 82 1.54 -4.11 11.17
N MET A 83 0.52 -4.15 10.33
CA MET A 83 -0.88 -4.26 10.76
C MET A 83 -1.12 -5.55 11.54
N GLN A 84 -0.62 -6.69 11.05
CA GLN A 84 -0.74 -7.99 11.73
C GLN A 84 -0.09 -7.98 13.11
N VAL A 85 1.14 -7.46 13.23
CA VAL A 85 1.90 -7.45 14.50
C VAL A 85 1.34 -6.43 15.48
N THR A 86 0.96 -5.25 15.00
CA THR A 86 0.54 -4.16 15.87
C THR A 86 -0.95 -4.20 16.21
N GLY A 87 -1.77 -4.83 15.38
CA GLY A 87 -3.22 -4.87 15.49
C GLY A 87 -3.92 -3.66 14.87
N THR A 88 -3.20 -2.83 14.11
CA THR A 88 -3.77 -1.69 13.39
C THR A 88 -4.50 -2.12 12.13
N LYS A 89 -5.40 -1.26 11.66
CA LYS A 89 -6.17 -1.43 10.42
C LYS A 89 -5.74 -0.41 9.37
N ILE A 90 -6.25 -0.52 8.15
CA ILE A 90 -5.92 0.40 7.05
C ILE A 90 -6.28 1.84 7.44
N GLU A 91 -7.47 2.04 8.01
CA GLU A 91 -8.00 3.34 8.44
C GLU A 91 -7.09 4.07 9.46
N ASP A 92 -6.33 3.31 10.25
CA ASP A 92 -5.40 3.89 11.23
C ASP A 92 -4.29 4.70 10.56
N TYR A 93 -4.02 4.46 9.27
CA TYR A 93 -2.99 5.15 8.49
C TYR A 93 -3.56 6.23 7.56
N ASP A 94 -4.82 6.64 7.70
CA ASP A 94 -5.45 7.61 6.79
C ASP A 94 -4.81 9.01 6.78
N ASN A 95 -4.20 9.44 7.89
CA ASN A 95 -3.69 10.81 8.03
C ASN A 95 -2.64 10.95 9.13
N ILE A 96 -1.52 11.63 8.85
CA ILE A 96 -0.43 11.87 9.83
C ILE A 96 -0.80 12.79 11.00
N LEU A 97 -1.84 13.61 10.87
CA LEU A 97 -2.24 14.58 11.90
C LEU A 97 -3.34 14.02 12.81
N THR A 98 -4.27 13.23 12.27
CA THR A 98 -5.46 12.78 13.00
C THR A 98 -5.41 11.32 13.41
N THR A 99 -5.25 10.39 12.46
CA THR A 99 -5.32 8.95 12.75
C THR A 99 -3.95 8.36 13.12
N MET A 100 -2.86 8.91 12.57
CA MET A 100 -1.49 8.49 12.81
C MET A 100 -0.61 9.66 13.26
N PRO A 101 -0.85 10.29 14.43
CA PRO A 101 0.09 11.29 14.97
C PRO A 101 1.47 10.67 15.25
N MET A 102 2.51 11.50 15.30
CA MET A 102 3.90 11.05 15.45
C MET A 102 4.11 10.14 16.67
N SER A 103 3.50 10.47 17.82
CA SER A 103 3.58 9.64 19.03
C SER A 103 3.01 8.23 18.84
N ARG A 104 1.93 8.10 18.05
CA ARG A 104 1.37 6.81 17.66
C ARG A 104 2.33 6.08 16.73
N ALA A 105 2.92 6.78 15.76
CA ALA A 105 3.90 6.19 14.86
C ALA A 105 5.15 5.68 15.58
N ASP A 106 5.64 6.42 16.58
CA ASP A 106 6.76 5.98 17.43
C ASP A 106 6.40 4.70 18.21
N ALA A 107 5.22 4.66 18.84
CA ALA A 107 4.77 3.47 19.56
C ALA A 107 4.61 2.23 18.65
N LEU A 108 4.10 2.41 17.43
CA LEU A 108 3.99 1.33 16.44
C LEU A 108 5.37 0.89 15.93
N SER A 109 6.28 1.83 15.68
CA SER A 109 7.67 1.54 15.29
C SER A 109 8.37 0.75 16.38
N GLU A 110 8.20 1.13 17.65
CA GLU A 110 8.77 0.41 18.80
C GLU A 110 8.25 -1.03 18.89
N LYS A 111 6.92 -1.22 18.85
CA LYS A 111 6.31 -2.55 18.93
C LYS A 111 6.77 -3.43 17.76
N PHE A 112 6.81 -2.88 16.56
CA PHE A 112 7.22 -3.63 15.38
C PHE A 112 8.72 -3.94 15.38
N ALA A 113 9.57 -3.01 15.83
CA ALA A 113 11.02 -3.24 15.98
C ALA A 113 11.32 -4.40 16.92
N ARG A 114 10.61 -4.52 18.05
CA ARG A 114 10.76 -5.65 18.98
C ARG A 114 10.48 -6.98 18.29
N TYR A 115 9.43 -7.04 17.48
CA TYR A 115 9.12 -8.23 16.67
C TYR A 115 10.24 -8.53 15.67
N LEU A 116 10.71 -7.54 14.92
CA LEU A 116 11.78 -7.71 13.93
C LEU A 116 13.08 -8.19 14.57
N LEU A 117 13.49 -7.59 15.70
CA LEU A 117 14.68 -7.99 16.46
C LEU A 117 14.58 -9.43 16.97
N GLU A 118 13.40 -9.85 17.43
CA GLU A 118 13.15 -11.23 17.85
C GLU A 118 13.29 -12.20 16.67
N GLN A 119 12.67 -11.88 15.53
CA GLN A 119 12.76 -12.67 14.30
C GLN A 119 14.18 -12.71 13.73
N ALA A 120 14.98 -11.67 13.95
CA ALA A 120 16.34 -11.59 13.44
C ALA A 120 17.36 -12.42 14.25
N LYS A 121 16.96 -13.12 15.33
CA LYS A 121 17.86 -14.00 16.09
C LYS A 121 18.38 -15.19 15.29
N SER A 122 17.68 -15.58 14.22
CA SER A 122 18.10 -16.62 13.27
C SER A 122 17.87 -16.11 11.85
N LYS A 123 18.73 -16.53 10.92
CA LYS A 123 18.65 -16.15 9.50
C LYS A 123 17.38 -16.69 8.85
N GLU A 124 16.91 -17.86 9.30
CA GLU A 124 15.73 -18.55 8.80
C GLU A 124 14.43 -17.81 9.15
N THR A 125 14.40 -17.10 10.27
CA THR A 125 13.23 -16.34 10.73
C THR A 125 13.30 -14.86 10.39
N ALA A 126 14.45 -14.37 9.91
CA ALA A 126 14.67 -12.98 9.55
C ALA A 126 13.62 -12.47 8.55
N VAL A 127 12.97 -11.36 8.87
CA VAL A 127 11.94 -10.78 8.00
C VAL A 127 12.60 -9.95 6.91
N ILE A 128 12.46 -10.42 5.66
CA ILE A 128 13.01 -9.75 4.47
C ILE A 128 11.94 -8.91 3.79
N ASP A 129 12.27 -7.68 3.43
CA ASP A 129 11.39 -6.77 2.69
C ASP A 129 11.36 -7.11 1.19
N GLU A 130 10.48 -6.45 0.42
CA GLU A 130 10.30 -6.70 -1.03
C GLU A 130 11.57 -6.43 -1.85
N ASP A 131 12.45 -5.53 -1.38
CA ASP A 131 13.73 -5.19 -2.01
C ASP A 131 14.89 -6.13 -1.63
N GLY A 132 14.60 -7.21 -0.90
CA GLY A 132 15.57 -8.19 -0.44
C GLY A 132 16.46 -7.70 0.72
N THR A 133 16.12 -6.60 1.39
CA THR A 133 16.83 -6.12 2.58
C THR A 133 16.15 -6.60 3.85
N MET A 134 16.86 -6.57 4.99
CA MET A 134 16.27 -6.78 6.31
C MET A 134 15.19 -5.71 6.54
N MET A 135 13.97 -6.13 6.84
CA MET A 135 12.86 -5.20 7.06
C MET A 135 13.20 -4.23 8.20
N TYR A 136 12.92 -2.94 8.02
CA TYR A 136 13.41 -1.89 8.90
C TYR A 136 12.32 -0.89 9.29
N VAL A 137 12.37 -0.49 10.58
CA VAL A 137 11.73 0.70 11.17
C VAL A 137 12.72 1.36 12.12
N SER A 138 12.56 2.66 12.40
CA SER A 138 13.57 3.45 13.15
C SER A 138 13.96 2.87 14.50
N TYR A 139 13.01 2.25 15.21
CA TYR A 139 13.25 1.69 16.53
C TYR A 139 14.08 0.40 16.49
N VAL A 140 14.35 -0.20 15.33
CA VAL A 140 15.35 -1.27 15.21
C VAL A 140 16.71 -0.75 15.66
N THR A 141 17.10 0.44 15.22
CA THR A 141 18.34 1.09 15.63
C THR A 141 18.28 1.54 17.10
N THR A 142 17.14 2.06 17.55
CA THR A 142 16.97 2.54 18.94
C THR A 142 17.03 1.39 19.96
N LEU A 143 16.41 0.25 19.67
CA LEU A 143 16.28 -0.87 20.61
C LEU A 143 17.34 -1.97 20.43
N GLY A 144 17.85 -2.14 19.21
CA GLY A 144 18.62 -3.33 18.83
C GLY A 144 20.03 -3.38 19.38
N GLY A 145 20.63 -2.24 19.78
CA GLY A 145 22.01 -2.20 20.27
C GLY A 145 22.97 -2.86 19.28
N SER A 146 23.72 -3.87 19.74
CA SER A 146 24.62 -4.66 18.88
C SER A 146 23.90 -5.56 17.87
N SER A 147 22.61 -5.82 18.06
CA SER A 147 21.74 -6.59 17.13
C SER A 147 20.95 -5.68 16.19
N ALA A 148 21.20 -4.37 16.20
CA ALA A 148 20.55 -3.45 15.28
C ALA A 148 21.10 -3.56 13.86
N TRP A 149 20.27 -3.19 12.89
CA TRP A 149 20.69 -2.90 11.51
C TRP A 149 20.12 -1.56 11.04
N SER A 150 20.54 -1.14 9.86
CA SER A 150 20.13 0.11 9.22
C SER A 150 19.19 -0.15 8.05
N ALA A 151 18.47 0.88 7.61
CA ALA A 151 17.69 0.81 6.39
C ALA A 151 18.59 0.37 5.20
N GLY A 152 18.14 -0.65 4.46
CA GLY A 152 18.88 -1.18 3.30
C GLY A 152 19.90 -2.27 3.63
N THR A 153 20.12 -2.62 4.90
CA THR A 153 21.03 -3.73 5.27
C THR A 153 20.57 -5.04 4.66
N LYS A 154 21.46 -5.75 3.95
CA LYS A 154 21.17 -7.07 3.40
C LYS A 154 21.38 -8.18 4.44
N PRO A 155 20.64 -9.30 4.37
CA PRO A 155 20.79 -10.40 5.32
C PRO A 155 22.21 -10.97 5.35
N GLU A 156 22.86 -11.08 4.18
CA GLU A 156 24.24 -11.52 4.07
C GLU A 156 25.24 -10.60 4.75
N ASP A 157 24.91 -9.31 4.95
CA ASP A 157 25.75 -8.36 5.68
C ASP A 157 25.52 -8.42 7.19
N TYR A 158 24.30 -8.72 7.62
CA TYR A 158 23.91 -8.77 9.03
C TYR A 158 24.37 -10.06 9.73
N TYR A 159 24.30 -11.21 9.05
CA TYR A 159 24.62 -12.52 9.64
C TYR A 159 26.07 -12.99 9.38
N LYS A 160 27.01 -12.06 9.19
CA LYS A 160 28.43 -12.38 8.96
C LYS A 160 29.13 -12.90 10.20
#